data_AF-A0A1U7MZ99-F1
#
_entry.id   AF-A0A1U7MZ99-F1
#
_cell.length_a   1.000
_cell.length_b   1.000
_cell.length_c   1.000
_cell.angle_alpha   90.00
_cell.angle_beta   90.00
_cell.angle_gamma   90.00
#
_symmetry.space_group_name_H-M   'P 1'
#
loop_
_entity.id
_entity.type
_entity.pdbx_description
1 polymer ?
#
loop_
_entity_poly.entity_id
_entity_poly.type
_entity_poly.pdbx_seq_one_letter_code
_entity_poly.pdbx_strand_id
1 'polypeptide(L)'
;MLPAIADGFYNDKPLDELPVGLQGYYENHWQLMGMTTKPLPRDKIKIVYVMCALSSPASRQTIANYSKQDEFTVQEVLDGWQQFLQKQETYRPPRYRFYHESFRDFLHRQDIVQAAGVMLPNISAEIADNMTEGLEL
;
A
#
# COMPACT_ATOMS: atom_id res chain seq x y z
N MET A 1 -16.02 -13.78 3.30
CA MET A 1 -14.70 -13.85 2.64
C MET A 1 -14.90 -14.47 1.27
N LEU A 2 -14.46 -13.82 0.18
CA LEU A 2 -14.39 -14.45 -1.14
C LEU A 2 -13.18 -15.43 -1.12
N PRO A 3 -13.39 -16.76 -1.15
CA PRO A 3 -12.31 -17.74 -0.95
C PRO A 3 -11.18 -17.61 -1.99
N ALA A 4 -11.51 -17.18 -3.21
CA ALA A 4 -10.57 -17.07 -4.33
C ALA A 4 -9.51 -15.96 -4.14
N ILE A 5 -9.75 -14.97 -3.29
CA ILE A 5 -8.78 -13.90 -3.00
C ILE A 5 -7.66 -14.45 -2.11
N ALA A 6 -8.04 -15.17 -1.05
CA ALA A 6 -7.09 -15.78 -0.11
C ALA A 6 -6.25 -16.89 -0.76
N ASP A 7 -6.75 -17.52 -1.83
CA ASP A 7 -6.05 -18.55 -2.59
C ASP A 7 -5.08 -17.97 -3.65
N GLY A 8 -5.00 -16.64 -3.79
CA GLY A 8 -4.08 -15.98 -4.73
C GLY A 8 -4.48 -16.06 -6.20
N PHE A 9 -5.72 -16.43 -6.51
CA PHE A 9 -6.24 -16.63 -7.87
C PHE A 9 -6.16 -15.37 -8.78
N TYR A 10 -6.01 -14.19 -8.17
CA TYR A 10 -5.98 -12.90 -8.85
C TYR A 10 -4.61 -12.20 -8.81
N ASN A 11 -3.55 -12.89 -8.40
CA ASN A 11 -2.23 -12.27 -8.20
C ASN A 11 -1.61 -11.69 -9.49
N ASP A 12 -1.86 -12.34 -10.64
CA ASP A 12 -1.25 -12.01 -11.94
C ASP A 12 -2.26 -11.53 -12.99
N LYS A 13 -3.47 -11.15 -12.55
CA LYS A 13 -4.51 -10.66 -13.47
C LYS A 13 -4.53 -9.13 -13.50
N PRO A 14 -4.58 -8.50 -14.69
CA PRO A 14 -4.69 -7.06 -14.78
C PRO A 14 -6.02 -6.58 -14.18
N LEU A 15 -6.04 -5.34 -13.69
CA LEU A 15 -7.19 -4.78 -12.96
C LEU A 15 -8.53 -4.88 -13.71
N ASP A 16 -8.51 -4.77 -15.04
CA ASP A 16 -9.68 -4.88 -15.91
C ASP A 16 -10.21 -6.32 -16.09
N GLU A 17 -9.41 -7.32 -15.71
CA GLU A 17 -9.82 -8.72 -15.63
C GLU A 17 -10.24 -9.16 -14.22
N LEU A 18 -10.14 -8.27 -13.24
CA LEU A 18 -10.66 -8.55 -11.91
C LEU A 18 -12.19 -8.50 -11.94
N PRO A 19 -12.85 -9.41 -11.20
CA PRO A 19 -14.27 -9.29 -10.94
C PRO A 19 -14.57 -7.88 -10.40
N VAL A 20 -15.64 -7.26 -10.89
CA VAL A 20 -16.12 -5.94 -10.44
C VAL A 20 -16.18 -5.81 -8.90
N GLY A 21 -16.38 -6.93 -8.19
CA GLY A 21 -16.38 -6.97 -6.73
C GLY A 21 -15.02 -6.77 -6.04
N LEU A 22 -13.88 -6.99 -6.71
CA LEU A 22 -12.55 -6.84 -6.13
C LEU A 22 -12.11 -5.37 -6.03
N GLN A 23 -12.43 -4.57 -7.04
CA GLN A 23 -12.20 -3.12 -6.97
C GLN A 23 -13.04 -2.49 -5.86
N GLY A 24 -14.35 -2.76 -5.82
CA GLY A 24 -15.22 -2.25 -4.76
C GLY A 24 -14.79 -2.72 -3.36
N TYR A 25 -14.16 -3.89 -3.27
CA TYR A 25 -13.56 -4.38 -2.03
C TYR A 25 -12.36 -3.54 -1.58
N TYR A 26 -11.44 -3.18 -2.49
CA TYR A 26 -10.32 -2.29 -2.18
C TYR A 26 -10.78 -0.86 -1.84
N GLU A 27 -11.75 -0.31 -2.58
CA GLU A 27 -12.35 1.01 -2.32
C GLU A 27 -12.99 1.07 -0.93
N ASN A 28 -13.78 0.05 -0.58
CA ASN A 28 -14.41 -0.05 0.73
C ASN A 28 -13.35 -0.15 1.84
N HIS A 29 -12.32 -0.98 1.66
CA HIS A 29 -11.25 -1.08 2.67
C HIS A 29 -10.48 0.22 2.82
N TRP A 30 -10.18 0.91 1.72
CA TRP A 30 -9.55 2.24 1.73
C TRP A 30 -10.35 3.26 2.56
N GLN A 31 -11.68 3.27 2.39
CA GLN A 31 -12.57 4.12 3.20
C GLN A 31 -12.61 3.70 4.67
N LEU A 32 -12.72 2.40 4.97
CA LEU A 32 -12.71 1.87 6.34
C LEU A 32 -11.42 2.18 7.09
N MET A 33 -10.28 2.23 6.39
CA MET A 33 -8.99 2.65 6.94
C MET A 33 -8.88 4.17 7.14
N GLY A 34 -9.94 4.92 6.82
CA GLY A 34 -9.99 6.37 6.97
C GLY A 34 -9.14 7.12 5.95
N MET A 35 -8.73 6.49 4.84
CA MET A 35 -7.83 7.10 3.86
C MET A 35 -8.48 8.25 3.06
N THR A 36 -9.78 8.46 3.24
CA THR A 36 -10.57 9.57 2.66
C THR A 36 -11.02 10.60 3.70
N THR A 37 -10.69 10.40 4.99
CA THR A 37 -11.01 11.33 6.08
C THR A 37 -10.38 12.70 5.83
N LYS A 38 -11.06 13.79 6.22
CA LYS A 38 -10.53 15.16 6.08
C LYS A 38 -10.10 15.73 7.45
N PRO A 39 -8.90 16.34 7.58
CA PRO A 39 -7.85 16.39 6.55
C PRO A 39 -7.31 14.99 6.24
N LEU A 40 -6.84 14.81 5.01
CA LEU A 40 -6.34 13.51 4.54
C LEU A 40 -5.24 12.97 5.43
N PRO A 41 -5.25 11.67 5.76
CA PRO A 41 -4.19 11.05 6.55
C PRO A 41 -2.96 10.81 5.66
N ARG A 42 -2.24 11.90 5.32
CA ARG A 42 -1.10 11.88 4.40
C ARG A 42 -0.04 10.86 4.82
N ASP A 43 0.19 10.71 6.12
CA ASP A 43 1.18 9.78 6.67
C ASP A 43 0.82 8.32 6.38
N LYS A 44 -0.44 7.93 6.63
CA LYS A 44 -0.94 6.59 6.30
C LYS A 44 -0.90 6.31 4.80
N ILE A 45 -1.25 7.31 3.99
CA ILE A 45 -1.18 7.22 2.53
C ILE A 45 0.27 7.01 2.08
N LYS A 46 1.23 7.80 2.57
CA LYS A 46 2.66 7.65 2.24
C LYS A 46 3.17 6.24 2.52
N ILE A 47 2.79 5.66 3.67
CA ILE A 47 3.20 4.30 4.05
C ILE A 47 2.68 3.27 3.05
N VAL A 48 1.39 3.31 2.69
CA VAL A 48 0.82 2.38 1.71
C VAL A 48 1.48 2.53 0.33
N TYR A 49 1.77 3.77 -0.09
CA TYR A 49 2.47 4.03 -1.35
C TYR A 49 3.89 3.47 -1.36
N VAL A 50 4.67 3.70 -0.29
CA VAL A 50 6.01 3.12 -0.15
C VAL A 50 5.96 1.60 -0.25
N MET A 51 5.04 0.96 0.47
CA MET A 51 4.88 -0.49 0.45
C MET A 51 4.52 -1.01 -0.95
N CYS A 52 3.74 -0.26 -1.73
CA CYS A 52 3.46 -0.61 -3.11
C CYS A 52 4.62 -0.36 -4.06
N ALA A 53 5.40 0.70 -3.87
CA ALA A 53 6.59 0.99 -4.68
C ALA A 53 7.72 -0.03 -4.42
N LEU A 54 7.81 -0.58 -3.21
CA LEU A 54 8.77 -1.64 -2.87
C LEU A 54 8.38 -2.95 -3.55
N SER A 55 9.18 -3.39 -4.52
CA SER A 55 9.01 -4.68 -5.23
C SER A 55 9.34 -5.90 -4.36
N SER A 56 10.07 -5.68 -3.27
CA SER A 56 10.53 -6.73 -2.36
C SER A 56 9.92 -6.57 -0.97
N PRO A 57 9.69 -7.67 -0.23
CA PRO A 57 9.29 -7.62 1.18
C PRO A 57 10.22 -6.73 1.98
N ALA A 58 9.65 -5.80 2.74
CA ALA A 58 10.38 -4.79 3.50
C ALA A 58 10.09 -4.88 4.99
N SER A 59 11.08 -4.56 5.82
CA SER A 59 10.87 -4.46 7.26
C SER A 59 10.08 -3.20 7.60
N ARG A 60 9.45 -3.18 8.77
CA ARG A 60 8.78 -1.99 9.33
C ARG A 60 9.70 -0.77 9.33
N GLN A 61 10.96 -0.96 9.72
CA GLN A 61 11.98 0.10 9.74
C GLN A 61 12.27 0.64 8.32
N THR A 62 12.40 -0.23 7.32
CA THR A 62 12.60 0.19 5.93
C THR A 62 11.42 1.01 5.42
N ILE A 63 10.19 0.57 5.73
CA ILE A 63 8.97 1.29 5.35
C ILE A 63 8.91 2.66 6.02
N ALA A 64 9.24 2.74 7.32
CA ALA A 64 9.32 3.99 8.08
C ALA A 64 10.31 4.98 7.45
N ASN A 65 11.51 4.51 7.10
CA ASN A 65 12.55 5.34 6.49
C ASN A 65 12.11 5.96 5.16
N TYR A 66 11.56 5.16 4.24
CA TYR A 66 11.15 5.67 2.92
C TYR A 66 9.87 6.52 2.96
N SER A 67 8.99 6.29 3.94
CA SER A 67 7.79 7.10 4.14
C SER A 67 8.03 8.36 4.96
N LYS A 68 9.24 8.50 5.56
CA LYS A 68 9.62 9.53 6.54
C LYS A 68 8.62 9.58 7.71
N GLN A 69 8.19 8.40 8.17
CA GLN A 69 7.28 8.22 9.30
C GLN A 69 7.98 7.45 10.42
N ASP A 70 7.41 7.48 11.62
CA ASP A 70 7.86 6.65 12.72
C ASP A 70 7.33 5.21 12.60
N GLU A 71 8.02 4.26 13.24
CA GLU A 71 7.65 2.85 13.19
C GLU A 71 6.32 2.52 13.90
N PHE A 72 5.80 3.38 14.77
CA PHE A 72 4.49 3.19 15.41
C PHE A 72 3.37 3.47 14.42
N THR A 73 3.44 4.59 13.70
CA THR A 73 2.50 4.90 12.61
C THR A 73 2.52 3.82 11.52
N VAL A 74 3.70 3.30 11.19
CA VAL A 74 3.81 2.16 10.26
C VAL A 74 3.12 0.91 10.81
N GLN A 75 3.29 0.60 12.10
CA GLN A 75 2.63 -0.55 12.71
C GLN A 75 1.10 -0.45 12.64
N GLU A 76 0.52 0.72 12.93
CA GLU A 76 -0.94 0.93 12.81
C GLU A 76 -1.45 0.67 11.40
N VAL A 77 -0.69 1.08 10.37
CA VAL A 77 -1.02 0.79 8.98
C VAL A 77 -0.88 -0.71 8.70
N LEU A 78 0.20 -1.36 9.14
CA LEU A 78 0.38 -2.80 8.94
C LEU A 78 -0.76 -3.62 9.56
N ASP A 79 -1.23 -3.23 10.75
CA ASP A 79 -2.33 -3.90 11.45
C ASP A 79 -3.67 -3.70 10.71
N GLY A 80 -3.97 -2.48 10.27
CA GLY A 80 -5.18 -2.18 9.49
C GLY A 80 -5.20 -2.84 8.11
N TRP A 81 -4.03 -3.12 7.55
CA TRP A 81 -3.88 -3.71 6.22
C TRP A 81 -3.52 -5.20 6.24
N GLN A 82 -3.45 -5.85 7.40
CA GLN A 82 -2.96 -7.23 7.57
C GLN A 82 -3.56 -8.23 6.57
N GLN A 83 -4.86 -8.13 6.24
CA GLN A 83 -5.52 -9.04 5.29
C GLN A 83 -5.04 -8.93 3.83
N PHE A 84 -4.33 -7.86 3.48
CA PHE A 84 -3.72 -7.62 2.18
C PHE A 84 -2.20 -7.83 2.17
N LEU A 85 -1.63 -8.18 3.32
CA LEU A 85 -0.19 -8.28 3.50
C LEU A 85 0.24 -9.74 3.58
N GLN A 86 1.27 -10.06 2.80
CA GLN A 86 2.07 -11.24 3.05
C GLN A 86 3.15 -10.88 4.08
N LYS A 87 3.04 -11.46 5.28
CA LYS A 87 4.05 -11.37 6.33
C LYS A 87 5.03 -12.54 6.20
N GLN A 88 6.32 -12.24 6.08
CA GLN A 88 7.39 -13.22 6.01
C GLN A 88 8.12 -13.33 7.34
N GLU A 89 7.74 -14.36 8.11
CA GLU A 89 8.30 -14.68 9.45
C GLU A 89 9.73 -15.26 9.40
N THR A 90 10.21 -15.66 8.20
CA THR A 90 11.58 -16.17 8.02
C THR A 90 12.64 -15.11 8.33
N TYR A 91 12.27 -13.82 8.25
CA TYR A 91 13.14 -12.70 8.63
C TYR A 91 12.90 -12.27 10.08
N ARG A 92 13.97 -11.82 10.75
CA ARG A 92 13.90 -11.13 12.04
C ARG A 92 14.54 -9.75 11.93
N PRO A 93 13.80 -8.63 12.04
CA PRO A 93 12.33 -8.56 12.19
C PRO A 93 11.58 -9.02 10.93
N PRO A 94 10.28 -9.38 11.04
CA PRO A 94 9.48 -9.85 9.90
C PRO A 94 9.39 -8.79 8.80
N ARG A 95 9.17 -9.25 7.58
CA ARG A 95 9.02 -8.40 6.40
C ARG A 95 7.61 -8.48 5.83
N TYR A 96 7.19 -7.41 5.18
CA TYR A 96 5.84 -7.20 4.68
C TYR A 96 5.88 -6.80 3.21
N ARG A 97 4.94 -7.33 2.43
CA ARG A 97 4.61 -6.86 1.07
C ARG A 97 3.12 -7.00 0.83
N PHE A 98 2.57 -6.20 -0.06
CA PHE A 98 1.28 -6.53 -0.66
C PHE A 98 1.45 -7.78 -1.55
N TYR A 99 0.50 -8.71 -1.47
CA TYR A 99 0.59 -9.94 -2.27
C TYR A 99 -0.05 -9.81 -3.66
N HIS A 100 -0.93 -8.83 -3.85
CA HIS A 100 -1.63 -8.61 -5.11
C HIS A 100 -0.99 -7.50 -5.95
N GLU A 101 -0.64 -7.82 -7.20
CA GLU A 101 -0.23 -6.82 -8.18
C GLU A 101 -1.39 -5.88 -8.53
N SER A 102 -2.61 -6.42 -8.61
CA SER A 102 -3.82 -5.65 -8.85
C SER A 102 -4.12 -4.55 -7.82
N PHE A 103 -3.56 -4.65 -6.61
CA PHE A 103 -3.66 -3.59 -5.61
C PHE A 103 -2.77 -2.38 -5.99
N ARG A 104 -1.65 -2.61 -6.67
CA ARG A 104 -0.84 -1.52 -7.25
C ARG A 104 -1.64 -0.79 -8.32
N ASP A 105 -2.32 -1.53 -9.20
CA ASP A 105 -3.19 -0.93 -10.22
C ASP A 105 -4.31 -0.08 -9.60
N PHE A 106 -4.90 -0.57 -8.50
CA PHE A 106 -5.88 0.18 -7.71
C PHE A 106 -5.31 1.51 -7.19
N LEU A 107 -4.06 1.55 -6.70
CA LEU A 107 -3.43 2.80 -6.26
C LEU A 107 -3.09 3.73 -7.43
N HIS A 108 -2.71 3.19 -8.58
CA HIS A 108 -2.38 3.99 -9.77
C HIS A 108 -3.59 4.67 -10.42
N ARG A 109 -4.82 4.28 -10.04
CA ARG A 109 -6.04 4.88 -10.55
C ARG A 109 -6.25 6.30 -10.04
N GLN A 110 -6.27 7.23 -11.00
CA GLN A 110 -6.35 8.67 -10.76
C GLN A 110 -7.65 9.14 -10.05
N ASP A 111 -8.72 8.34 -10.05
CA ASP A 111 -10.03 8.77 -9.55
C ASP A 111 -10.17 8.70 -8.03
N ILE A 112 -9.65 7.66 -7.37
CA ILE A 112 -9.61 7.55 -5.89
C ILE A 112 -8.70 8.64 -5.29
N VAL A 113 -7.69 8.98 -6.08
CA VAL A 113 -6.59 9.87 -5.82
C VAL A 113 -6.98 11.34 -5.94
N GLN A 114 -7.71 11.68 -7.00
CA GLN A 114 -8.26 13.01 -7.21
C GLN A 114 -9.40 13.30 -6.22
N ALA A 115 -10.23 12.30 -5.89
CA ALA A 115 -11.29 12.45 -4.89
C ALA A 115 -10.75 12.75 -3.48
N ALA A 116 -9.54 12.28 -3.16
CA ALA A 116 -8.86 12.62 -1.92
C ALA A 116 -8.40 14.09 -1.89
N GLY A 117 -8.05 14.70 -3.03
CA GLY A 117 -7.46 16.05 -3.07
C GLY A 117 -5.95 16.05 -2.80
N VAL A 118 -5.30 14.88 -2.84
CA VAL A 118 -3.85 14.77 -2.91
C VAL A 118 -3.44 14.88 -4.38
N MET A 119 -2.57 15.84 -4.73
CA MET A 119 -1.78 15.71 -5.95
C MET A 119 -0.78 14.58 -5.73
N LEU A 120 -1.20 13.34 -6.00
CA LEU A 120 -0.34 12.17 -5.91
C LEU A 120 0.96 12.27 -6.69
N PRO A 121 1.06 12.96 -7.85
CA PRO A 121 2.35 13.16 -8.49
C PRO A 121 3.40 13.70 -7.51
N ASN A 122 3.00 14.54 -6.54
CA ASN A 122 3.91 15.06 -5.52
C ASN A 122 4.27 14.01 -4.47
N ILE A 123 3.31 13.21 -3.98
CA ILE A 123 3.62 12.15 -3.00
C ILE A 123 4.45 11.03 -3.65
N SER A 124 4.08 10.61 -4.86
CA SER A 124 4.82 9.63 -5.64
C SER A 124 6.22 10.12 -5.98
N ALA A 125 6.37 11.40 -6.36
CA ALA A 125 7.68 12.01 -6.60
C ALA A 125 8.50 12.13 -5.31
N GLU A 126 7.90 12.58 -4.20
CA GLU A 126 8.55 12.63 -2.87
C GLU A 126 9.06 11.23 -2.47
N ILE A 127 8.26 10.19 -2.69
CA ILE A 127 8.64 8.81 -2.37
C ILE A 127 9.74 8.32 -3.31
N ALA A 128 9.64 8.60 -4.61
CA ALA A 128 10.67 8.22 -5.58
C ALA A 128 12.02 8.90 -5.27
N ASP A 129 11.99 10.16 -4.87
CA ASP A 129 13.16 10.92 -4.42
C ASP A 129 13.78 10.28 -3.16
N ASN A 130 12.97 10.04 -2.11
CA ASN A 130 13.41 9.36 -0.89
C ASN A 130 14.01 7.96 -1.14
N MET A 131 13.48 7.22 -2.12
CA MET A 131 13.99 5.90 -2.50
C MET A 131 15.30 6.00 -3.28
N THR A 132 15.47 7.04 -4.08
CA THR A 132 16.72 7.30 -4.84
C THR A 132 17.84 7.71 -3.89
N GLU A 133 17.58 8.63 -2.96
CA GLU A 133 18.54 9.03 -1.91
C GLU A 133 18.98 7.84 -1.05
N GLY A 134 18.07 6.90 -0.76
CA GLY A 134 18.38 5.71 0.03
C GLY A 134 19.14 4.60 -0.71
N LEU A 135 19.34 4.73 -2.03
CA LEU A 135 20.16 3.83 -2.85
C LEU A 135 21.60 4.32 -3.06
N GLU A 136 21.89 5.58 -2.72
CA GLU A 136 23.23 6.19 -2.86
C GLU A 136 24.15 6.00 -1.64
N LEU A 137 23.82 5.07 -0.72
CA LEU A 137 24.62 4.73 0.48
C LEU A 137 25.11 3.27 0.49
#